data_AF-A0A4Q4CSD5-F1
#
_entry.id   AF-A0A4Q4CSD5-F1
#
_cell.length_a   1.000
_cell.length_b   1.000
_cell.length_c   1.000
_cell.angle_alpha   90.00
_cell.angle_beta   90.00
_cell.angle_gamma   90.00
#
_symmetry.space_group_name_H-M   'P 1'
#
loop_
_entity.id
_entity.type
_entity.pdbx_description
1 polymer ?
#
loop_
_entity_poly.entity_id
_entity_poly.type
_entity_poly.pdbx_seq_one_letter_code
_entity_poly.pdbx_strand_id
1 'polypeptide(L)'
;EGSGLMKEMQDRLADDPELAAAYRAAHERYLDYRAGLGRVDEIEGISAGGMPDRVKCLHVLAGQSLAMGRGVNPLGDEVLDLLGEWWESGPCV
;
A
#
# COMPACT_ATOMS: atom_id res chain seq x y z
N GLU A 1 13.29 -1.00 -0.06
CA GLU A 1 12.94 0.37 -0.47
C GLU A 1 14.04 1.06 -1.29
N GLY A 2 15.32 0.93 -0.95
CA GLY A 2 16.43 1.52 -1.73
C GLY A 2 16.80 0.82 -3.05
N SER A 3 16.07 -0.22 -3.47
CA SER A 3 16.39 -1.03 -4.67
C SER A 3 16.00 -0.40 -6.00
N GLY A 4 15.32 0.75 -6.00
CA GLY A 4 14.74 1.36 -7.21
C GLY A 4 13.29 0.95 -7.49
N LEU A 5 12.79 -0.12 -6.84
CA LEU A 5 11.43 -0.64 -7.03
C LEU A 5 10.32 0.41 -6.83
N MET A 6 10.47 1.30 -5.84
CA MET A 6 9.49 2.38 -5.64
C MET A 6 9.35 3.29 -6.86
N LYS A 7 10.46 3.56 -7.56
CA LYS A 7 10.46 4.37 -8.76
C LYS A 7 9.77 3.63 -9.90
N GLU A 8 10.08 2.35 -10.09
CA GLU A 8 9.42 1.51 -11.12
C GLU A 8 7.91 1.44 -10.90
N MET A 9 7.47 1.25 -9.66
CA MET A 9 6.05 1.27 -9.30
C MET A 9 5.41 2.65 -9.53
N GLN A 10 6.15 3.73 -9.27
CA GLN A 10 5.67 5.09 -9.51
C GLN A 10 5.50 5.39 -11.02
N ASP A 11 6.44 4.93 -11.85
CA ASP A 11 6.37 5.07 -13.30
C ASP A 11 5.16 4.29 -13.84
N ARG A 12 4.97 3.04 -13.40
CA ARG A 12 3.77 2.24 -13.74
C ARG A 12 2.47 2.90 -13.29
N LEU A 13 2.43 3.48 -12.08
CA LEU A 13 1.24 4.16 -11.58
C LEU A 13 0.81 5.34 -12.47
N ALA A 14 1.75 5.99 -13.16
CA ALA A 14 1.46 7.08 -14.07
C ALA A 14 0.90 6.60 -15.42
N ASP A 15 1.35 5.43 -15.89
CA ASP A 15 1.06 4.94 -17.25
C ASP A 15 -0.07 3.90 -17.31
N ASP A 16 -0.42 3.27 -16.18
CA ASP A 16 -1.43 2.22 -16.07
C ASP A 16 -2.70 2.73 -15.35
N PRO A 17 -3.78 3.05 -16.08
CA PRO A 17 -5.02 3.54 -15.49
C PRO A 17 -5.73 2.53 -14.60
N GLU A 18 -5.57 1.22 -14.86
CA GLU A 18 -6.19 0.17 -14.05
C GLU A 18 -5.49 0.07 -12.70
N LEU A 19 -4.15 0.07 -12.71
CA LEU A 19 -3.34 0.16 -11.49
C LEU A 19 -3.67 1.42 -10.70
N ALA A 20 -3.77 2.57 -11.35
CA ALA A 20 -4.13 3.83 -10.70
C ALA A 20 -5.52 3.79 -10.06
N ALA A 21 -6.51 3.20 -10.73
CA ALA A 21 -7.85 3.01 -10.18
C ALA A 21 -7.84 2.07 -8.97
N ALA A 22 -7.14 0.94 -9.05
CA ALA A 22 -7.02 -0.01 -7.95
C ALA A 22 -6.26 0.59 -6.74
N TYR A 23 -5.22 1.37 -6.99
CA TYR A 23 -4.46 2.07 -5.94
C TYR A 23 -5.27 3.19 -5.28
N ARG A 24 -6.14 3.89 -6.04
CA ARG A 24 -7.12 4.83 -5.51
C ARG A 24 -8.15 4.14 -4.61
N ALA A 25 -8.68 2.99 -5.04
CA ALA A 25 -9.57 2.20 -4.19
C ALA A 25 -8.85 1.73 -2.90
N ALA A 26 -7.56 1.41 -2.96
CA ALA A 26 -6.76 1.08 -1.78
C ALA A 26 -6.65 2.27 -0.80
N HIS A 27 -6.48 3.49 -1.32
CA HIS A 27 -6.49 4.73 -0.55
C HIS A 27 -7.84 4.96 0.15
N GLU A 28 -8.94 4.82 -0.58
CA GLU A 28 -10.30 5.01 -0.05
C GLU A 28 -10.63 3.98 1.04
N ARG A 29 -10.30 2.70 0.82
CA ARG A 29 -10.47 1.64 1.82
C ARG A 29 -9.71 1.93 3.11
N TYR A 30 -8.50 2.49 3.02
CA TYR A 30 -7.75 2.89 4.21
C TYR A 30 -8.47 4.02 4.97
N LEU A 31 -8.96 5.04 4.26
CA LEU A 31 -9.70 6.14 4.87
C LEU A 31 -10.95 5.65 5.58
N ASP A 32 -11.72 4.77 4.93
CA ASP A 32 -12.94 4.18 5.49
C ASP A 32 -12.64 3.36 6.75
N TYR A 33 -11.63 2.49 6.69
CA TYR A 33 -11.22 1.68 7.84
C TYR A 33 -10.81 2.56 9.02
N ARG A 34 -9.99 3.59 8.77
CA ARG A 34 -9.56 4.54 9.79
C ARG A 34 -10.72 5.34 10.36
N ALA A 35 -11.65 5.79 9.53
CA ALA A 35 -12.82 6.55 9.96
C ALA A 35 -13.73 5.74 10.89
N GLY A 36 -13.72 4.40 10.79
CA GLY A 36 -14.38 3.50 11.74
C GLY A 36 -13.78 3.51 13.15
N LEU A 37 -12.54 3.97 13.32
CA LEU A 37 -11.87 4.10 14.62
C LEU A 37 -12.03 5.50 15.24
N GLY A 38 -12.37 6.49 14.42
CA GLY A 38 -12.49 7.88 14.82
C GLY A 38 -12.15 8.81 13.66
N ARG A 39 -12.75 10.01 13.66
CA ARG A 39 -12.47 11.06 12.67
C ARG A 39 -11.66 12.17 13.31
N VAL A 40 -10.70 12.69 12.53
CA VAL A 40 -9.82 13.80 12.87
C VAL A 40 -9.78 14.69 11.64
N ASP A 41 -10.27 15.93 11.79
CA ASP A 41 -10.54 16.83 10.66
C ASP A 41 -9.23 17.25 9.96
N GLU A 42 -8.15 17.41 10.71
CA GLU A 42 -6.83 17.83 10.19
C GLU A 42 -6.21 16.85 9.19
N ILE A 43 -6.72 15.62 9.14
CA ILE A 43 -6.21 14.54 8.27
C ILE A 43 -7.31 13.94 7.39
N GLU A 44 -8.42 14.66 7.20
CA GLU A 44 -9.48 14.26 6.28
C GLU A 44 -8.93 14.08 4.86
N GLY A 45 -9.33 12.98 4.20
CA GLY A 45 -8.83 12.64 2.85
C GLY A 45 -7.36 12.22 2.78
N ILE A 46 -6.62 12.22 3.89
CA ILE A 46 -5.19 11.86 3.91
C ILE A 46 -5.04 10.44 4.47
N SER A 47 -4.75 9.47 3.59
CA SER A 47 -4.44 8.11 4.03
C SER A 47 -3.00 8.05 4.54
N ALA A 48 -2.04 8.47 3.73
CA ALA A 48 -0.63 8.65 4.09
C ALA A 48 0.22 9.11 2.87
N GLY A 49 1.09 10.10 3.08
CA GLY A 49 2.33 10.30 2.30
C GLY A 49 2.25 10.33 0.76
N GLY A 50 1.14 10.80 0.18
CA GLY A 50 1.02 11.03 -1.27
C GLY A 50 0.10 10.08 -2.02
N MET A 51 -0.49 9.06 -1.39
CA MET A 51 -1.58 8.30 -2.02
C MET A 51 -2.79 9.21 -2.29
N PRO A 52 -3.51 9.00 -3.40
CA PRO A 52 -3.35 7.91 -4.37
C PRO A 52 -2.38 8.22 -5.53
N ASP A 53 -1.78 9.42 -5.58
CA ASP A 53 -1.03 9.86 -6.77
C ASP A 53 0.47 9.53 -6.71
N ARG A 54 1.00 9.25 -5.51
CA ARG A 54 2.38 8.83 -5.28
C ARG A 54 2.48 7.51 -4.53
N VAL A 55 3.40 6.67 -4.99
CA VAL A 55 3.75 5.41 -4.34
C VAL A 55 4.44 5.70 -3.02
N LYS A 56 3.79 5.29 -1.93
CA LYS A 56 4.35 5.37 -0.58
C LYS A 56 5.47 4.33 -0.37
N CYS A 57 6.27 4.51 0.67
CA CYS A 57 7.20 3.50 1.18
C CYS A 57 6.54 2.10 1.24
N LEU A 58 7.21 1.14 0.61
CA LEU A 58 6.73 -0.21 0.36
C LEU A 58 6.31 -0.94 1.64
N HIS A 59 6.97 -0.69 2.77
CA HIS A 59 6.60 -1.34 4.04
C HIS A 59 5.17 -1.00 4.49
N VAL A 60 4.67 0.20 4.17
CA VAL A 60 3.29 0.57 4.51
C VAL A 60 2.28 -0.08 3.57
N LEU A 61 2.63 -0.24 2.29
CA LEU A 61 1.77 -0.93 1.32
C LEU A 61 1.65 -2.43 1.66
N ALA A 62 2.78 -3.05 2.00
CA ALA A 62 2.82 -4.42 2.52
C ALA A 62 2.00 -4.53 3.83
N GLY A 63 2.17 -3.59 4.76
CA GLY A 63 1.41 -3.55 6.01
C GLY A 63 -0.11 -3.46 5.80
N GLN A 64 -0.57 -2.63 4.87
CA GLN A 64 -1.99 -2.56 4.52
C GLN A 64 -2.51 -3.89 3.98
N SER A 65 -1.75 -4.53 3.07
CA SER A 65 -2.15 -5.80 2.46
C SER A 65 -2.16 -6.95 3.45
N LEU A 66 -1.22 -6.97 4.41
CA LEU A 66 -1.23 -7.91 5.53
C LEU A 66 -2.44 -7.70 6.45
N ALA A 67 -2.80 -6.45 6.75
CA ALA A 67 -3.87 -6.13 7.68
C ALA A 67 -5.27 -6.32 7.08
N MET A 68 -5.43 -6.02 5.79
CA MET A 68 -6.73 -5.98 5.11
C MET A 68 -6.94 -7.14 4.12
N GLY A 69 -5.90 -7.94 3.87
CA GLY A 69 -5.91 -9.06 2.93
C GLY A 69 -5.45 -8.69 1.52
N ARG A 70 -5.13 -9.73 0.73
CA ARG A 70 -4.74 -9.59 -0.68
C ARG A 70 -5.86 -9.01 -1.54
N GLY A 71 -5.49 -8.26 -2.58
CA GLY A 71 -6.39 -7.54 -3.47
C GLY A 71 -6.82 -6.17 -2.93
N VAL A 72 -6.37 -5.78 -1.73
CA VAL A 72 -6.67 -4.47 -1.17
C VAL A 72 -5.77 -3.40 -1.75
N ASN A 73 -4.47 -3.68 -1.86
CA ASN A 73 -3.47 -2.77 -2.42
C ASN A 73 -2.55 -3.54 -3.37
N PRO A 74 -2.71 -3.41 -4.70
CA PRO A 74 -1.98 -4.24 -5.66
C PRO A 74 -0.46 -4.11 -5.53
N LEU A 75 0.05 -2.90 -5.27
CA LEU A 75 1.48 -2.68 -5.06
C LEU A 75 1.96 -3.27 -3.73
N GLY A 76 1.10 -3.29 -2.71
CA GLY A 76 1.41 -3.96 -1.45
C GLY A 76 1.49 -5.48 -1.60
N ASP A 77 0.60 -6.07 -2.39
CA ASP A 77 0.63 -7.50 -2.72
C ASP A 77 1.89 -7.88 -3.49
N GLU A 78 2.27 -7.07 -4.49
CA GLU A 78 3.54 -7.27 -5.22
C GLU A 78 4.76 -7.23 -4.29
N VAL A 79 4.76 -6.33 -3.30
CA VAL A 79 5.84 -6.28 -2.29
C VAL A 79 5.86 -7.55 -1.46
N LEU A 80 4.70 -8.07 -1.03
CA LEU A 80 4.63 -9.33 -0.28
C LEU A 80 5.10 -10.51 -1.11
N ASP A 81 4.77 -10.55 -2.40
CA ASP A 81 5.22 -11.61 -3.31
C ASP A 81 6.75 -11.59 -3.48
N LEU A 82 7.33 -10.40 -3.61
CA LEU A 82 8.79 -10.22 -3.71
C LEU A 82 9.53 -10.56 -2.42
N LEU A 83 8.92 -10.31 -1.26
CA LEU A 83 9.47 -10.68 0.04
C LEU A 83 9.52 -12.20 0.24
N GLY A 84 8.73 -12.98 -0.51
CA GLY A 84 8.62 -14.44 -0.35
C GLY A 84 8.10 -14.79 1.04
N GLU A 85 8.35 -16.00 1.55
CA GLU A 85 7.98 -16.41 2.93
C GLU A 85 9.16 -16.34 3.90
N TRP A 86 9.85 -15.20 3.96
CA TRP A 86 11.09 -15.05 4.76
C TRP A 86 10.90 -15.33 6.27
N TRP A 87 9.68 -15.26 6.78
CA TRP A 87 9.30 -15.47 8.18
C TRP A 87 8.84 -16.91 8.47
N GLU A 88 8.75 -17.79 7.47
CA GLU A 88 8.23 -19.16 7.64
C GLU A 88 9.04 -19.96 8.67
N SER A 89 10.34 -19.75 8.69
CA SER A 89 11.25 -20.37 9.64
C SER A 89 11.01 -19.92 11.10
N GLY A 90 10.28 -18.82 11.32
CA GLY A 90 9.87 -18.31 12.63
C GLY A 90 10.72 -17.12 13.14
N PRO A 91 10.26 -16.44 14.21
CA PRO A 91 10.89 -15.21 14.72
C PRO A 91 12.23 -15.42 15.43
N CYS A 92 12.71 -16.67 15.53
CA CYS A 92 13.88 -17.05 16.32
C CYS A 92 14.82 -18.02 15.60
N VAL A 93 14.74 -18.11 14.27
CA VAL A 93 15.73 -18.82 13.45
C VAL A 93 16.88 -17.93 13.02
#